data_AF-A0A5J5FXS8-F1
#
_entry.id   AF-A0A5J5FXS8-F1
#
_cell.length_a   1.000
_cell.length_b   1.000
_cell.length_c   1.000
_cell.angle_alpha   90.00
_cell.angle_beta   90.00
_cell.angle_gamma   90.00
#
_symmetry.space_group_name_H-M   'P 1'
#
loop_
_entity.id
_entity.type
_entity.pdbx_description
1 polymer ?
#
loop_
_entity_poly.entity_id
_entity_poly.type
_entity_poly.pdbx_seq_one_letter_code
_entity_poly.pdbx_strand_id
1 'polypeptide(L)'
;MNQFVIADASLCIGCRTCEMACAVAHAGGGSAAMRPEHFFPRLSMVKNAQISVPVMCRQCENAPCASTCPNEALVRHHDSIQPIQSRCIGCKSCVVVCPFGAINVVMRADQQPARSEVHKCDLCVGVADSPSCVAVCPTSALKWVKAADLQQTIRDRQALSARESADMARC
;
A
#
# COMPACT_ATOMS: atom_id res chain seq x y z
N MET A 1 12.61 -4.36 8.63
CA MET A 1 11.97 -3.06 8.34
C MET A 1 11.06 -3.28 7.16
N ASN A 2 9.79 -2.91 7.28
CA ASN A 2 8.84 -3.19 6.22
C ASN A 2 9.06 -2.33 4.96
N GLN A 3 8.75 -2.92 3.81
CA GLN A 3 8.64 -2.25 2.53
C GLN A 3 7.28 -1.56 2.41
N PHE A 4 7.18 -0.46 1.68
CA PHE A 4 5.92 0.24 1.48
C PHE A 4 5.92 1.07 0.20
N VAL A 5 4.73 1.47 -0.24
CA VAL A 5 4.58 2.44 -1.32
C VAL A 5 4.25 3.79 -0.71
N ILE A 6 4.96 4.83 -1.15
CA ILE A 6 4.70 6.22 -0.78
C ILE A 6 4.23 7.01 -2.00
N ALA A 7 3.35 7.99 -1.76
CA ALA A 7 2.82 8.87 -2.78
C ALA A 7 3.33 10.31 -2.56
N ASP A 8 3.80 10.92 -3.63
CA ASP A 8 4.14 12.34 -3.70
C ASP A 8 2.95 13.12 -4.25
N ALA A 9 2.33 13.92 -3.37
CA ALA A 9 1.17 14.72 -3.72
C ALA A 9 1.49 15.86 -4.70
N SER A 10 2.74 16.32 -4.78
CA SER A 10 3.15 17.38 -5.71
C SER A 10 3.16 16.92 -7.17
N LEU A 11 3.32 15.61 -7.38
CA LEU A 11 3.37 14.99 -8.71
C LEU A 11 2.04 14.34 -9.11
N CYS A 12 1.13 14.12 -8.17
CA CYS A 12 -0.08 13.37 -8.43
C CYS A 12 -1.17 14.25 -9.06
N ILE A 13 -1.56 13.92 -10.28
CA ILE A 13 -2.63 14.62 -11.03
C ILE A 13 -4.04 14.08 -10.75
N GLY A 14 -4.16 13.05 -9.90
CA GLY A 14 -5.44 12.46 -9.54
C GLY A 14 -6.13 11.69 -10.68
N CYS A 15 -5.38 11.07 -11.59
CA CYS A 15 -5.90 10.35 -12.76
C CYS A 15 -6.55 9.00 -12.46
N ARG A 16 -6.41 8.47 -11.23
CA ARG A 16 -6.98 7.18 -10.77
C ARG A 16 -6.49 5.93 -11.50
N THR A 17 -5.49 6.03 -12.39
CA THR A 17 -4.88 4.86 -13.05
C THR A 17 -4.35 3.83 -12.05
N CYS A 18 -3.84 4.29 -10.90
CA CYS A 18 -3.38 3.41 -9.83
C CYS A 18 -4.51 2.59 -9.18
N GLU A 19 -5.73 3.13 -9.07
CA GLU A 19 -6.90 2.38 -8.56
C GLU A 19 -7.27 1.27 -9.54
N MET A 20 -7.37 1.61 -10.83
CA MET A 20 -7.68 0.65 -11.89
C MET A 20 -6.67 -0.49 -11.96
N ALA A 21 -5.38 -0.17 -12.00
CA ALA A 21 -4.33 -1.19 -12.05
C ALA A 21 -4.32 -2.08 -10.81
N CYS A 22 -4.59 -1.52 -9.63
CA CYS A 22 -4.69 -2.30 -8.40
C CYS A 22 -5.87 -3.28 -8.45
N ALA A 23 -7.06 -2.82 -8.86
CA ALA A 23 -8.22 -3.70 -8.98
C ALA A 23 -7.98 -4.83 -9.99
N VAL A 24 -7.43 -4.50 -11.17
CA VAL A 24 -7.12 -5.47 -12.23
C VAL A 24 -6.11 -6.52 -11.77
N ALA A 25 -5.03 -6.11 -11.08
CA ALA A 25 -4.01 -7.00 -10.56
C ALA A 25 -4.57 -8.03 -9.56
N HIS A 26 -5.68 -7.71 -8.88
CA HIS A 26 -6.30 -8.56 -7.85
C HIS A 26 -7.65 -9.17 -8.28
N ALA A 27 -8.04 -9.05 -9.55
CA ALA A 27 -9.29 -9.63 -10.06
C ALA A 27 -9.19 -11.15 -10.39
N GLY A 28 -8.03 -11.79 -10.20
CA GLY A 28 -7.84 -13.23 -10.41
C GLY A 28 -7.74 -13.70 -11.86
N GLY A 29 -7.99 -12.83 -12.85
CA GLY A 29 -7.86 -13.11 -14.29
C GLY A 29 -7.50 -11.87 -15.12
N GLY A 30 -6.84 -10.89 -14.50
CA GLY A 30 -6.46 -9.63 -15.14
C GLY A 30 -7.66 -8.81 -15.60
N SER A 31 -7.50 -8.07 -16.68
CA SER A 31 -8.53 -7.16 -17.21
C SER A 31 -9.78 -7.90 -17.70
N ALA A 32 -9.64 -9.13 -18.19
CA ALA A 32 -10.74 -9.95 -18.69
C ALA A 32 -11.72 -10.40 -17.59
N ALA A 33 -11.23 -10.55 -16.35
CA ALA A 33 -12.05 -10.91 -15.20
C ALA A 33 -12.61 -9.69 -14.46
N MET A 34 -12.26 -8.46 -14.88
CA MET A 34 -12.70 -7.25 -14.23
C MET A 34 -14.19 -7.01 -14.48
N ARG A 35 -14.97 -6.98 -13.41
CA ARG A 35 -16.38 -6.60 -13.43
C ARG A 35 -16.61 -5.37 -12.55
N PRO A 36 -17.51 -4.44 -12.93
CA PRO A 36 -17.80 -3.27 -12.11
C PRO A 36 -18.21 -3.62 -10.67
N GLU A 37 -18.93 -4.73 -10.49
CA GLU A 37 -19.41 -5.21 -9.19
C GLU A 37 -18.27 -5.72 -8.29
N HIS A 38 -17.10 -6.00 -8.88
CA HIS A 38 -15.92 -6.51 -8.19
C HIS A 38 -14.74 -5.53 -8.21
N PHE A 39 -15.01 -4.23 -8.39
CA PHE A 39 -14.01 -3.18 -8.36
C PHE A 39 -13.58 -2.84 -6.92
N PHE A 40 -12.58 -3.57 -6.42
CA PHE A 40 -12.08 -3.41 -5.06
C PHE A 40 -10.58 -3.10 -5.02
N PRO A 41 -10.15 -1.90 -5.45
CA PRO A 41 -8.77 -1.48 -5.32
C PRO A 41 -8.35 -1.46 -3.84
N ARG A 42 -7.07 -1.74 -3.59
CA ARG A 42 -6.47 -1.80 -2.25
C ARG A 42 -5.77 -0.49 -1.84
N LEU A 43 -6.06 0.56 -2.59
CA LEU A 43 -5.69 1.96 -2.39
C LEU A 43 -6.88 2.83 -2.83
N SER A 44 -6.97 4.05 -2.31
CA SER A 44 -8.08 4.96 -2.61
C SER A 44 -7.59 6.36 -2.93
N MET A 45 -8.13 6.96 -3.99
CA MET A 45 -7.80 8.31 -4.39
C MET A 45 -8.49 9.35 -3.52
N VAL A 46 -7.70 10.16 -2.81
CA VAL A 46 -8.19 11.38 -2.17
C VAL A 46 -7.90 12.55 -3.09
N LYS A 47 -8.94 13.29 -3.46
CA LYS A 47 -8.84 14.48 -4.31
C LYS A 47 -9.75 15.58 -3.78
N ASN A 48 -9.17 16.74 -3.52
CA ASN A 48 -9.90 17.98 -3.25
C ASN A 48 -9.33 19.12 -4.13
N ALA A 49 -9.70 20.36 -3.85
CA ALA A 49 -9.26 21.51 -4.64
C ALA A 49 -7.74 21.79 -4.53
N GLN A 50 -7.06 21.29 -3.49
CA GLN A 50 -5.67 21.61 -3.15
C GLN A 50 -4.72 20.42 -3.34
N ILE A 51 -5.21 19.20 -3.11
CA ILE A 51 -4.38 17.99 -3.11
C ILE A 51 -5.07 16.85 -3.84
N SER A 52 -4.28 16.12 -4.63
CA SER A 52 -4.63 14.81 -5.16
C SER A 52 -3.56 13.83 -4.70
N VAL A 53 -3.92 12.77 -3.99
CA VAL A 53 -2.95 11.77 -3.54
C VAL A 53 -3.65 10.44 -3.23
N PRO A 54 -3.08 9.30 -3.64
CA PRO A 54 -3.61 8.00 -3.25
C PRO A 54 -3.25 7.70 -1.80
N VAL A 55 -4.23 7.19 -1.05
CA VAL A 55 -4.05 6.67 0.30
C VAL A 55 -4.03 5.15 0.21
N MET A 56 -3.00 4.54 0.81
CA MET A 56 -2.82 3.09 0.84
C MET A 56 -2.17 2.65 2.15
N CYS A 57 -2.18 1.34 2.41
CA CYS A 57 -1.57 0.78 3.60
C CYS A 57 -0.07 1.11 3.65
N ARG A 58 0.39 1.69 4.76
CA ARG A 58 1.79 2.08 4.98
C ARG A 58 2.69 0.95 5.49
N GLN A 59 2.17 -0.28 5.58
CA GLN A 59 2.90 -1.45 6.09
C GLN A 59 3.63 -1.17 7.42
N CYS A 60 2.94 -0.57 8.38
CA CYS A 60 3.53 -0.11 9.64
C CYS A 60 4.36 -1.19 10.33
N GLU A 61 5.52 -0.83 10.88
CA GLU A 61 6.39 -1.78 11.58
C GLU A 61 5.68 -2.39 12.80
N ASN A 62 5.01 -1.59 13.63
CA ASN A 62 4.29 -2.10 14.81
C ASN A 62 2.92 -2.73 14.46
N ALA A 63 2.43 -2.52 13.23
CA ALA A 63 1.21 -3.12 12.67
C ALA A 63 0.05 -3.35 13.68
N PRO A 64 -0.57 -2.30 14.23
CA PRO A 64 -1.68 -2.48 15.20
C PRO A 64 -2.85 -3.30 14.64
N CYS A 65 -3.02 -3.28 13.31
CA CYS A 65 -4.01 -4.09 12.62
C CYS A 65 -3.76 -5.60 12.73
N ALA A 66 -2.49 -6.03 12.80
CA ALA A 66 -2.12 -7.43 13.02
C ALA A 66 -2.30 -7.81 14.49
N SER A 67 -1.84 -6.97 15.42
CA SER A 67 -1.92 -7.25 16.86
C SER A 67 -3.36 -7.32 17.39
N THR A 68 -4.31 -6.61 16.78
CA THR A 68 -5.72 -6.64 17.19
C THR A 68 -6.50 -7.80 16.56
N CYS A 69 -5.95 -8.50 15.57
CA CYS A 69 -6.72 -9.50 14.81
C CYS A 69 -6.90 -10.78 15.63
N PRO A 70 -8.13 -11.15 16.04
CA PRO A 70 -8.35 -12.30 16.93
C PRO A 70 -8.11 -13.66 16.25
N ASN A 71 -8.07 -13.70 14.92
CA ASN A 71 -7.87 -14.93 14.13
C ASN A 71 -6.54 -14.92 13.36
N GLU A 72 -5.64 -13.98 13.66
CA GLU A 72 -4.33 -13.88 12.99
C GLU A 72 -4.44 -13.87 11.46
N ALA A 73 -5.45 -13.18 10.93
CA ALA A 73 -5.68 -13.02 9.50
C ALA A 73 -4.73 -12.00 8.86
N LEU A 74 -3.91 -11.31 9.66
CA LEU A 74 -2.89 -10.36 9.22
C LEU A 74 -1.57 -10.77 9.86
N VAL A 75 -0.60 -11.16 9.04
CA VAL A 75 0.70 -11.69 9.51
C VAL A 75 1.85 -10.92 8.87
N ARG A 76 3.01 -10.91 9.52
CA ARG A 76 4.21 -10.36 8.88
C ARG A 76 4.82 -11.42 7.96
N HIS A 77 5.03 -11.06 6.71
CA HIS A 77 5.66 -11.92 5.71
C HIS A 77 6.25 -11.06 4.57
N HIS A 78 7.40 -11.45 4.02
CA HIS A 78 8.11 -10.69 2.97
C HIS A 78 8.23 -9.19 3.28
N ASP A 79 8.76 -8.84 4.46
CA ASP A 79 8.94 -7.45 4.90
C ASP A 79 7.67 -6.59 4.75
N SER A 80 6.49 -7.17 4.99
CA SER A 80 5.22 -6.46 4.91
C SER A 80 4.15 -7.19 5.73
N ILE A 81 3.00 -6.54 5.94
CA ILE A 81 1.85 -7.19 6.59
C ILE A 81 0.98 -7.79 5.50
N GLN A 82 0.73 -9.09 5.56
CA GLN A 82 0.06 -9.87 4.52
C GLN A 82 -1.27 -10.43 5.06
N PRO A 83 -2.37 -10.33 4.29
CA PRO A 83 -3.64 -10.92 4.67
C PRO A 83 -3.69 -12.42 4.35
N ILE A 84 -4.12 -13.23 5.32
CA ILE A 84 -4.53 -14.62 5.10
C ILE A 84 -6.06 -14.63 5.05
N GLN A 85 -6.61 -14.50 3.83
CA GLN A 85 -8.05 -14.28 3.64
C GLN A 85 -8.92 -15.39 4.26
N SER A 86 -8.45 -16.63 4.23
CA SER A 86 -9.16 -17.78 4.80
C SER A 86 -9.37 -17.70 6.33
N ARG A 87 -8.61 -16.87 7.04
CA ARG A 87 -8.73 -16.67 8.49
C ARG A 87 -9.61 -15.47 8.87
N CYS A 88 -10.01 -14.65 7.90
CA CYS A 88 -10.78 -13.45 8.20
C CYS A 88 -12.24 -13.80 8.48
N ILE A 89 -12.71 -13.38 9.66
CA ILE A 89 -14.13 -13.53 10.08
C ILE A 89 -14.94 -12.24 9.92
N GLY A 90 -14.35 -11.20 9.34
CA GLY A 90 -15.06 -9.94 9.10
C GLY A 90 -15.34 -9.07 10.33
N CYS A 91 -14.65 -9.26 11.46
CA CYS A 91 -14.86 -8.50 12.70
C CYS A 91 -14.51 -6.99 12.62
N LYS A 92 -13.79 -6.57 11.57
CA LYS A 92 -13.40 -5.17 11.30
C LYS A 92 -12.51 -4.49 12.35
N SER A 93 -11.98 -5.19 13.36
CA SER A 93 -11.04 -4.59 14.33
C SER A 93 -9.84 -3.93 13.66
N CYS A 94 -9.29 -4.57 12.61
CA CYS A 94 -8.17 -4.04 11.82
C CYS A 94 -8.49 -2.72 11.09
N VAL A 95 -9.76 -2.48 10.75
CA VAL A 95 -10.23 -1.23 10.12
C VAL A 95 -10.19 -0.10 11.13
N VAL A 96 -10.75 -0.34 12.32
CA VAL A 96 -10.86 0.67 13.39
C VAL A 96 -9.49 1.12 13.89
N VAL A 97 -8.54 0.20 14.06
CA VAL A 97 -7.21 0.53 14.59
C VAL A 97 -6.25 1.08 13.54
N CYS A 98 -6.63 1.12 12.25
CA CYS A 98 -5.75 1.62 11.21
C CYS A 98 -5.70 3.16 11.26
N PRO A 99 -4.57 3.78 11.66
CA PRO A 99 -4.51 5.24 11.79
C PRO A 99 -4.60 5.99 10.45
N PHE A 100 -4.44 5.26 9.34
CA PHE A 100 -4.47 5.80 7.99
C PHE A 100 -5.78 5.52 7.26
N GLY A 101 -6.73 4.80 7.88
CA GLY A 101 -7.98 4.40 7.22
C GLY A 101 -7.77 3.56 5.96
N ALA A 102 -6.64 2.84 5.87
CA ALA A 102 -6.18 2.20 4.63
C ALA A 102 -6.50 0.70 4.54
N ILE A 103 -7.41 0.22 5.38
CA ILE A 103 -7.84 -1.18 5.44
C ILE A 103 -9.36 -1.19 5.35
N ASN A 104 -9.88 -2.02 4.46
CA ASN A 104 -11.30 -2.31 4.33
C ASN A 104 -11.55 -3.81 4.53
N VAL A 105 -12.78 -4.17 4.86
CA VAL A 105 -13.25 -5.56 4.84
C VAL A 105 -14.41 -5.63 3.88
N VAL A 106 -14.28 -6.47 2.86
CA VAL A 106 -15.33 -6.68 1.85
C VAL A 106 -15.95 -8.06 2.03
N MET A 107 -17.21 -8.20 1.63
CA MET A 107 -17.88 -9.50 1.56
C MET A 107 -17.86 -9.98 0.11
N ARG A 108 -17.27 -11.14 -0.13
CA ARG A 108 -17.33 -11.85 -1.41
C ARG A 108 -18.57 -12.73 -1.43
N ALA A 109 -19.67 -12.19 -1.95
CA ALA A 109 -20.91 -12.93 -2.14
C ALA A 109 -20.87 -13.87 -3.35
N ASP A 110 -19.90 -13.68 -4.24
CA ASP A 110 -19.62 -14.53 -5.40
C ASP A 110 -18.92 -15.85 -5.04
N GLN A 111 -18.35 -15.95 -3.83
CA GLN A 111 -17.81 -17.19 -3.28
C GLN A 111 -18.87 -17.95 -2.47
N GLN A 112 -18.83 -19.28 -2.52
CA GLN A 112 -19.73 -20.17 -1.76
C GLN A 112 -18.91 -21.11 -0.87
N PRO A 113 -19.02 -21.01 0.47
CA PRO A 113 -19.81 -20.01 1.21
C PRO A 113 -19.26 -18.60 1.07
N ALA A 114 -20.12 -17.59 1.24
CA ALA A 114 -19.70 -16.19 1.22
C ALA A 114 -18.64 -15.94 2.31
N ARG A 115 -17.59 -15.20 1.97
CA ARG A 115 -16.45 -14.95 2.88
C ARG A 115 -16.12 -13.48 2.98
N SER A 116 -15.64 -13.09 4.16
CA SER A 116 -15.08 -11.76 4.38
C SER A 116 -13.61 -11.76 3.97
N GLU A 117 -13.17 -10.72 3.26
CA GLU A 117 -11.78 -10.54 2.86
C GLU A 117 -11.25 -9.19 3.37
N VAL A 118 -10.03 -9.19 3.89
CA VAL A 118 -9.30 -7.97 4.25
C VAL A 118 -8.70 -7.35 3.00
N HIS A 119 -9.16 -6.15 2.66
CA HIS A 119 -8.67 -5.35 1.54
C HIS A 119 -7.74 -4.26 2.05
N LYS A 120 -6.44 -4.50 1.89
CA LYS A 120 -5.38 -3.54 2.14
C LYS A 120 -4.28 -3.75 1.12
N CYS A 121 -3.46 -2.74 0.82
CA CYS A 121 -2.29 -2.93 -0.04
C CYS A 121 -1.42 -4.07 0.53
N ASP A 122 -1.10 -5.05 -0.28
CA ASP A 122 -0.26 -6.22 0.02
C ASP A 122 1.06 -6.16 -0.77
N LEU A 123 1.37 -4.99 -1.35
CA LEU A 123 2.49 -4.75 -2.26
C LEU A 123 2.46 -5.62 -3.53
N CYS A 124 1.30 -6.17 -3.90
CA CYS A 124 1.13 -7.03 -5.06
C CYS A 124 2.09 -8.24 -5.03
N VAL A 125 2.32 -8.81 -3.85
CA VAL A 125 3.15 -10.01 -3.69
C VAL A 125 2.60 -11.13 -4.59
N GLY A 126 3.47 -11.72 -5.42
CA GLY A 126 3.11 -12.79 -6.36
C GLY A 126 2.54 -12.32 -7.69
N VAL A 127 2.40 -11.01 -7.92
CA VAL A 127 2.00 -10.44 -9.22
C VAL A 127 3.24 -10.00 -10.00
N ALA A 128 3.32 -10.30 -11.29
CA ALA A 128 4.42 -9.84 -12.16
C ALA A 128 4.45 -8.31 -12.28
N ASP A 129 5.64 -7.73 -12.47
CA ASP A 129 5.85 -6.28 -12.66
C ASP A 129 5.24 -5.40 -11.54
N SER A 130 5.36 -5.88 -10.29
CA SER A 130 4.77 -5.26 -9.10
C SER A 130 5.68 -4.26 -8.38
N PRO A 131 5.09 -3.30 -7.63
CA PRO A 131 3.66 -3.04 -7.46
C PRO A 131 3.02 -2.38 -8.68
N SER A 132 1.88 -2.91 -9.13
CA SER A 132 1.22 -2.46 -10.37
C SER A 132 0.86 -0.97 -10.34
N CYS A 133 0.52 -0.42 -9.18
CA CYS A 133 0.20 1.01 -9.04
C CYS A 133 1.41 1.93 -9.29
N VAL A 134 2.62 1.49 -8.94
CA VAL A 134 3.86 2.22 -9.23
C VAL A 134 4.18 2.13 -10.72
N ALA A 135 4.07 0.94 -11.30
CA ALA A 135 4.38 0.69 -12.71
C ALA A 135 3.51 1.51 -13.68
N VAL A 136 2.24 1.76 -13.36
CA VAL A 136 1.31 2.48 -14.25
C VAL A 136 1.23 3.99 -14.00
N CYS A 137 1.95 4.53 -13.01
CA CYS A 137 1.79 5.93 -12.63
C CYS A 137 2.44 6.86 -13.67
N PRO A 138 1.66 7.65 -14.45
CA PRO A 138 2.21 8.42 -15.58
C PRO A 138 3.14 9.56 -15.13
N THR A 139 2.96 10.06 -13.91
CA THR A 139 3.77 11.16 -13.35
C THR A 139 4.82 10.67 -12.36
N SER A 140 4.98 9.35 -12.19
CA SER A 140 5.90 8.76 -11.19
C SER A 140 5.66 9.27 -9.76
N ALA A 141 4.41 9.63 -9.44
CA ALA A 141 4.02 10.10 -8.12
C ALA A 141 4.07 8.99 -7.05
N LEU A 142 4.04 7.72 -7.45
CA LEU A 142 4.12 6.56 -6.55
C LEU A 142 5.52 5.97 -6.59
N LYS A 143 6.12 5.72 -5.42
CA LYS A 143 7.44 5.11 -5.28
C LYS A 143 7.39 3.92 -4.34
N TRP A 144 8.00 2.81 -4.76
CA TRP A 144 8.20 1.66 -3.89
C TRP A 144 9.49 1.85 -3.09
N VAL A 145 9.37 1.90 -1.77
CA VAL A 145 10.50 2.06 -0.86
C VAL A 145 10.80 0.72 -0.22
N LYS A 146 12.00 0.21 -0.46
CA LYS A 146 12.56 -0.96 0.21
C LYS A 146 13.47 -0.52 1.35
N ALA A 147 13.75 -1.43 2.27
CA ALA A 147 14.63 -1.15 3.41
C ALA A 147 16.01 -0.64 2.97
N ALA A 148 16.57 -1.20 1.90
CA ALA A 148 17.85 -0.77 1.33
C ALA A 148 17.82 0.68 0.81
N ASP A 149 16.74 1.08 0.14
CA ASP A 149 16.58 2.43 -0.41
C ASP A 149 16.56 3.48 0.72
N LEU A 150 15.91 3.15 1.84
CA LEU A 150 15.87 4.04 3.00
C LEU A 150 17.25 4.17 3.66
N GLN A 151 17.96 3.06 3.85
CA GLN A 151 19.32 3.09 4.39
C GLN A 151 20.26 3.89 3.50
N GLN A 152 20.13 3.77 2.17
CA GLN A 152 20.91 4.55 1.24
C GLN A 152 20.59 6.05 1.37
N THR A 153 19.31 6.41 1.39
CA THR A 153 18.88 7.80 1.53
C THR A 153 19.39 8.42 2.84
N ILE A 154 19.41 7.66 3.94
CA ILE A 154 19.95 8.11 5.23
C ILE A 154 21.46 8.36 5.11
N ARG A 155 22.21 7.42 4.51
CA ARG A 155 23.66 7.56 4.30
C ARG A 155 24.00 8.77 3.44
N ASP A 156 23.25 8.97 2.35
CA ASP A 156 23.47 10.09 1.44
C ASP A 156 23.22 11.43 2.14
N ARG A 157 22.14 11.53 2.93
CA ARG A 157 21.85 12.72 3.74
C ARG A 157 22.91 12.99 4.79
N GLN A 158 23.38 11.95 5.50
CA GLN A 158 24.46 12.08 6.47
C GLN A 158 25.76 12.57 5.82
N ALA A 159 26.10 12.05 4.63
CA ALA A 159 27.28 12.47 3.87
C ALA A 159 27.17 13.93 3.41
N LEU A 160 25.99 14.37 2.96
CA LEU A 160 25.73 15.76 2.58
C LEU A 160 25.89 16.70 3.77
N SER A 161 25.24 16.41 4.91
CA SER A 161 25.35 17.25 6.10
C SER A 161 26.77 17.32 6.65
N ALA A 162 27.54 16.22 6.58
CA ALA A 162 28.94 16.21 6.96
C ALA A 162 29.81 17.08 6.04
N ARG A 163 29.54 17.07 4.73
CA ARG A 163 30.23 17.95 3.75
C ARG A 163 29.91 19.42 4.00
N GLU A 164 28.62 19.75 4.16
CA GLU A 164 28.19 21.12 4.47
C GLU A 164 28.80 21.65 5.77
N SER A 165 28.87 20.80 6.80
CA SER A 165 29.51 21.16 8.07
C SER A 165 31.03 21.37 7.91
N ALA A 166 31.69 20.55 7.10
CA ALA A 166 33.12 20.68 6.84
C ALA A 166 33.46 21.91 5.97
N ASP A 167 32.58 22.31 5.08
CA ASP A 167 32.75 23.51 4.26
C ASP A 167 32.47 24.78 5.06
N MET A 168 31.50 24.75 5.97
CA MET A 168 31.23 25.85 6.91
C MET A 168 32.38 26.06 7.91
N ALA A 169 33.05 25.00 8.34
CA ALA A 169 34.22 25.07 9.23
C ALA A 169 35.52 25.55 8.54
N ARG A 170 35.50 25.70 7.21
CA ARG A 170 36.64 26.20 6.41
C ARG A 170 36.56 27.69 6.07
N CYS A 171 35.40 28.34 6.28
CA CYS A 171 35.23 29.80 6.22
C CYS A 171 35.56 30.43 7.57
#